data_AF-A0A4S8JMD9-F1
#
_entry.id   AF-A0A4S8JMD9-F1
#
_cell.length_a   1.000
_cell.length_b   1.000
_cell.length_c   1.000
_cell.angle_alpha   90.00
_cell.angle_beta   90.00
_cell.angle_gamma   90.00
#
_symmetry.space_group_name_H-M   'P 1'
#
loop_
_entity.id
_entity.type
_entity.pdbx_description
1 polymer ?
#
loop_
_entity_poly.entity_id
_entity_poly.type
_entity_poly.pdbx_seq_one_letter_code
_entity_poly.pdbx_strand_id
1 'polypeptide(L)'
;MSEVFDGYERQYCEISASLSRKCTSAAFLNGEKKKQKVSEIKSGLEDAENLIRKMNLEARSLQPSIKARLLAKLREYKSDIHNLKSEFERITIPNPNQAAREELLEPGMADTLATTL
;
A
#
# COMPACT_ATOMS: atom_id res chain seq x y z
N MET A 1 30.12 1.26 -4.23
CA MET A 1 28.89 1.80 -3.60
C MET A 1 28.71 1.06 -2.27
N SER A 2 27.86 1.49 -1.34
CA SER A 2 27.70 0.73 -0.08
C SER A 2 26.86 -0.52 -0.36
N GLU A 3 27.43 -1.72 -0.16
CA GLU A 3 26.74 -2.99 -0.38
C GLU A 3 25.45 -3.09 0.45
N VAL A 4 25.47 -2.53 1.66
CA VAL A 4 24.32 -2.46 2.56
C VAL A 4 23.23 -1.57 1.96
N PHE A 5 23.60 -0.38 1.46
CA PHE A 5 22.66 0.50 0.77
C PHE A 5 22.04 -0.18 -0.45
N ASP A 6 22.88 -0.80 -1.29
CA ASP A 6 22.45 -1.47 -2.52
C ASP A 6 21.52 -2.66 -2.22
N GLY A 7 21.74 -3.35 -1.08
CA GLY A 7 20.85 -4.39 -0.57
C GLY A 7 19.47 -3.86 -0.19
N TYR A 8 19.40 -2.77 0.57
CA TYR A 8 18.13 -2.13 0.93
C TYR A 8 17.40 -1.55 -0.27
N GLU A 9 18.15 -1.01 -1.24
CA GLU A 9 17.60 -0.45 -2.45
C GLU A 9 16.91 -1.51 -3.32
N ARG A 10 17.54 -2.68 -3.51
CA ARG A 10 16.90 -3.80 -4.23
C ARG A 10 15.59 -4.23 -3.59
N GLN A 11 15.58 -4.39 -2.27
CA GLN A 11 14.35 -4.72 -1.53
C GLN A 11 13.27 -3.65 -1.70
N TYR A 12 13.66 -2.38 -1.64
CA TYR A 12 12.73 -1.26 -1.85
C TYR A 12 12.11 -1.30 -3.26
N CYS A 13 12.93 -1.51 -4.31
CA CYS A 13 12.46 -1.61 -5.69
C CYS A 13 11.51 -2.78 -5.91
N GLU A 14 11.78 -3.94 -5.30
CA GLU A 14 10.90 -5.11 -5.36
C GLU A 14 9.55 -4.81 -4.69
N ILE A 15 9.57 -4.21 -3.50
CA ILE A 15 8.37 -3.85 -2.75
C ILE A 15 7.58 -2.77 -3.50
N SER A 16 8.21 -1.72 -4.01
CA SER A 16 7.52 -0.63 -4.70
C SER A 16 6.84 -1.12 -5.98
N ALA A 17 7.50 -1.98 -6.76
CA ALA A 17 6.92 -2.61 -7.95
C ALA A 17 5.74 -3.53 -7.59
N SER A 18 5.85 -4.27 -6.48
CA SER A 18 4.79 -5.12 -5.95
C SER A 18 3.58 -4.30 -5.48
N LEU A 19 3.83 -3.20 -4.76
CA LEU A 19 2.81 -2.27 -4.27
C LEU A 19 2.04 -1.63 -5.40
N SER A 20 2.71 -1.14 -6.45
CA SER A 20 2.06 -0.56 -7.62
C SER A 20 1.06 -1.55 -8.25
N ARG A 21 1.48 -2.81 -8.50
CA ARG A 21 0.59 -3.86 -9.01
C ARG A 21 -0.57 -4.19 -8.06
N LYS A 22 -0.30 -4.24 -6.75
CA LYS A 22 -1.33 -4.49 -5.74
C LYS A 22 -2.35 -3.35 -5.69
N CYS A 23 -1.92 -2.09 -5.77
CA CYS A 23 -2.82 -0.93 -5.84
C CYS A 23 -3.72 -1.01 -7.08
N THR A 24 -3.14 -1.27 -8.27
CA THR A 24 -3.94 -1.43 -9.50
C THR A 24 -4.96 -2.54 -9.38
N SER A 25 -4.58 -3.71 -8.87
CA SER A 25 -5.52 -4.84 -8.73
C SER A 25 -6.57 -4.62 -7.64
N ALA A 26 -6.20 -4.00 -6.52
CA ALA A 26 -7.12 -3.70 -5.41
C ALA A 26 -8.25 -2.75 -5.81
N ALA A 27 -8.02 -1.86 -6.78
CA ALA A 27 -9.05 -0.97 -7.31
C ALA A 27 -10.26 -1.71 -7.92
N PHE A 28 -10.08 -2.97 -8.32
CA PHE A 28 -11.14 -3.81 -8.92
C PHE A 28 -11.69 -4.88 -7.97
N LEU A 29 -11.20 -4.97 -6.73
CA LEU A 29 -11.66 -5.93 -5.73
C LEU A 29 -12.79 -5.33 -4.87
N ASN A 30 -13.61 -6.18 -4.27
CA ASN A 30 -14.66 -5.82 -3.30
C ASN A 30 -14.66 -6.78 -2.10
N GLY A 31 -15.37 -6.41 -1.03
CA GLY A 31 -15.57 -7.23 0.18
C GLY A 31 -14.27 -7.71 0.81
N GLU A 32 -14.27 -8.95 1.32
CA GLU A 32 -13.14 -9.54 2.05
C GLU A 32 -11.84 -9.61 1.22
N LYS A 33 -11.93 -9.85 -0.09
CA LYS A 33 -10.75 -9.86 -0.98
C LYS A 33 -10.09 -8.47 -1.05
N LYS A 34 -10.88 -7.40 -1.11
CA LYS A 34 -10.37 -6.02 -1.09
C LYS A 34 -9.72 -5.73 0.26
N LYS A 35 -10.40 -6.08 1.36
CA LYS A 35 -9.91 -5.88 2.73
C LYS A 35 -8.55 -6.57 2.97
N GLN A 36 -8.40 -7.83 2.54
CA GLN A 36 -7.13 -8.54 2.62
C GLN A 36 -6.04 -7.84 1.80
N LYS A 37 -6.33 -7.44 0.56
CA LYS A 37 -5.37 -6.75 -0.30
C LYS A 37 -4.95 -5.39 0.26
N VAL A 38 -5.88 -4.64 0.84
CA VAL A 38 -5.63 -3.36 1.52
C VAL A 38 -4.65 -3.54 2.68
N SER A 39 -4.84 -4.57 3.52
CA SER A 39 -3.90 -4.89 4.61
C SER A 39 -2.50 -5.24 4.10
N GLU A 40 -2.38 -6.02 3.02
CA GLU A 40 -1.09 -6.34 2.39
C GLU A 40 -0.38 -5.09 1.84
N ILE A 41 -1.13 -4.16 1.21
CA ILE A 41 -0.58 -2.91 0.69
C ILE A 41 -0.08 -2.04 1.85
N LYS A 42 -0.88 -1.91 2.91
CA LYS A 42 -0.51 -1.13 4.10
C LYS A 42 0.79 -1.61 4.72
N SER A 43 0.93 -2.92 4.98
CA SER A 43 2.17 -3.50 5.50
C SER A 43 3.37 -3.23 4.58
N GLY A 44 3.19 -3.41 3.26
CA GLY A 44 4.29 -3.16 2.32
C GLY A 44 4.70 -1.69 2.24
N LEU A 45 3.78 -0.74 2.41
CA LEU A 45 4.09 0.68 2.51
C LEU A 45 4.94 0.98 3.75
N GLU A 46 4.59 0.40 4.90
CA GLU A 46 5.37 0.54 6.14
C GLU A 46 6.79 -0.04 5.99
N ASP A 47 6.92 -1.21 5.36
CA ASP A 47 8.22 -1.85 5.07
C ASP A 47 9.08 -1.00 4.13
N ALA A 48 8.49 -0.45 3.07
CA ALA A 48 9.21 0.40 2.13
C ALA A 48 9.69 1.72 2.79
N GLU A 49 8.88 2.32 3.67
CA GLU A 49 9.31 3.46 4.47
C GLU A 49 10.46 3.13 5.42
N ASN A 50 10.41 1.94 6.04
CA ASN A 50 11.50 1.46 6.90
C ASN A 50 12.80 1.27 6.11
N LEU A 51 12.73 0.75 4.88
CA LEU A 51 13.90 0.65 4.00
C LEU A 51 14.46 2.03 3.63
N ILE A 52 13.61 3.01 3.30
CA ILE A 52 14.05 4.40 3.06
C ILE A 52 14.76 4.98 4.30
N ARG A 53 14.26 4.72 5.52
CA ARG A 53 14.92 5.15 6.76
C ARG A 53 16.29 4.48 6.91
N LYS A 54 16.39 3.17 6.70
CA LYS A 54 17.67 2.43 6.77
C LYS A 54 18.68 2.93 5.74
N MET A 55 18.26 3.13 4.49
CA MET A 55 19.09 3.72 3.44
C MET A 55 19.55 5.14 3.80
N ASN A 56 18.70 5.96 4.43
CA ASN A 56 19.10 7.29 4.87
C ASN A 56 20.18 7.26 5.96
N LEU A 57 20.08 6.33 6.91
CA LEU A 57 21.10 6.13 7.95
C LEU A 57 22.43 5.68 7.33
N GLU A 58 22.37 4.69 6.44
CA GLU A 58 23.56 4.19 5.72
C GLU A 58 24.22 5.30 4.89
N ALA A 59 23.45 6.10 4.15
CA ALA A 59 24.00 7.19 3.36
C ALA A 59 24.73 8.26 4.21
N ARG A 60 24.36 8.43 5.49
CA ARG A 60 24.98 9.44 6.36
C ARG A 60 26.40 9.08 6.80
N SER A 61 26.78 7.80 6.79
CA SER A 61 28.12 7.33 7.16
C SER A 61 29.14 7.43 6.01
N LEU A 62 28.67 7.70 4.79
CA LEU A 62 29.51 7.72 3.59
C LEU A 62 30.13 9.10 3.34
N GLN A 63 31.17 9.10 2.48
CA GLN A 63 31.86 10.32 2.06
C GLN A 63 30.90 11.37 1.44
N PRO A 64 31.17 12.68 1.59
CA PRO A 64 30.22 13.74 1.20
C PRO A 64 29.70 13.66 -0.24
N SER A 65 30.56 13.35 -1.21
CA SER A 65 30.20 13.23 -2.63
C SER A 65 29.22 12.07 -2.87
N ILE A 66 29.49 10.90 -2.29
CA ILE A 66 28.65 9.71 -2.39
C ILE A 66 27.32 9.97 -1.67
N LYS A 67 27.37 10.51 -0.44
CA LYS A 67 26.20 10.87 0.35
C LYS A 67 25.26 11.80 -0.41
N ALA A 68 25.78 12.87 -1.03
CA ALA A 68 24.98 13.82 -1.78
C ALA A 68 24.17 13.14 -2.90
N ARG A 69 24.82 12.25 -3.66
CA ARG A 69 24.18 11.47 -4.72
C ARG A 69 23.07 10.55 -4.18
N LEU A 70 23.35 9.82 -3.09
CA LEU A 70 22.35 8.91 -2.50
C LEU A 70 21.17 9.66 -1.87
N LEU A 71 21.39 10.85 -1.30
CA LEU A 71 20.32 11.68 -0.78
C LEU A 71 19.40 12.24 -1.87
N ALA A 72 19.93 12.50 -3.07
CA ALA A 72 19.10 12.86 -4.23
C ALA A 72 18.17 11.70 -4.61
N LYS A 73 18.73 10.50 -4.74
CA LYS A 73 17.96 9.27 -5.03
C LYS A 73 16.89 8.97 -3.96
N LEU A 74 17.23 9.13 -2.68
CA LEU A 74 16.26 8.97 -1.59
C LEU A 74 15.13 9.99 -1.61
N ARG A 75 15.30 11.14 -2.24
CA ARG A 75 14.23 12.13 -2.41
C ARG A 75 13.19 11.63 -3.41
N GLU A 76 13.65 11.05 -4.52
CA GLU A 76 12.79 10.42 -5.52
C GLU A 76 11.98 9.28 -4.90
N TYR A 77 12.65 8.37 -4.18
CA TYR A 77 11.98 7.26 -3.49
C TYR A 77 10.93 7.69 -2.47
N LYS A 78 11.15 8.81 -1.78
CA LYS A 78 10.15 9.39 -0.87
C LYS A 78 8.94 9.93 -1.64
N SER A 79 9.16 10.58 -2.78
CA SER A 79 8.09 11.04 -3.66
C SER A 79 7.28 9.87 -4.22
N ASP A 80 7.95 8.79 -4.65
CA ASP A 80 7.27 7.60 -5.16
C ASP A 80 6.38 6.94 -4.10
N ILE A 81 6.88 6.81 -2.86
CA ILE A 81 6.07 6.29 -1.76
C ILE A 81 4.90 7.21 -1.41
N HIS A 82 5.11 8.53 -1.42
CA HIS A 82 4.03 9.49 -1.23
C HIS A 82 2.93 9.34 -2.29
N ASN A 83 3.32 9.12 -3.55
CA ASN A 83 2.38 8.87 -4.64
C ASN A 83 1.62 7.57 -4.39
N LEU A 84 2.31 6.46 -4.10
CA LEU A 84 1.69 5.16 -3.78
C LEU A 84 0.71 5.24 -2.60
N LYS A 85 1.06 5.98 -1.53
CA LYS A 85 0.14 6.26 -0.42
C LYS A 85 -1.10 6.99 -0.90
N SER A 86 -0.94 8.01 -1.74
CA SER A 86 -2.06 8.74 -2.31
C SER A 86 -2.96 7.84 -3.17
N GLU A 87 -2.39 6.88 -3.90
CA GLU A 87 -3.18 5.88 -4.64
C GLU A 87 -3.93 4.92 -3.71
N PHE A 88 -3.26 4.47 -2.65
CA PHE A 88 -3.83 3.60 -1.64
C PHE A 88 -5.03 4.23 -0.92
N GLU A 89 -4.94 5.51 -0.57
CA GLU A 89 -6.07 6.25 0.02
C GLU A 89 -7.28 6.27 -0.93
N ARG A 90 -7.06 6.52 -2.23
CA ARG A 90 -8.15 6.49 -3.24
C ARG A 90 -8.83 5.13 -3.34
N ILE A 91 -8.10 4.03 -3.15
CA ILE A 91 -8.65 2.67 -3.18
C ILE A 91 -9.47 2.39 -1.91
N THR A 92 -9.07 2.97 -0.79
CA THR A 92 -9.65 2.70 0.53
C THR A 92 -10.91 3.54 0.78
N ILE A 93 -11.04 4.73 0.16
CA ILE A 93 -12.25 5.54 0.23
C ILE A 93 -13.43 4.74 -0.37
N PRO A 94 -14.53 4.55 0.40
CA PRO A 94 -15.73 3.89 -0.12
C PRO A 94 -16.32 4.70 -1.27
N ASN A 95 -16.52 4.06 -2.43
CA ASN A 95 -17.30 4.68 -3.49
C ASN A 95 -18.76 4.73 -3.01
N PRO A 96 -19.44 5.90 -2.98
CA PRO A 96 -20.83 5.99 -2.54
C PRO A 96 -21.77 5.06 -3.32
N ASN A 97 -21.46 4.74 -4.59
CA ASN A 97 -22.21 3.76 -5.39
C ASN A 97 -21.98 2.29 -4.98
N GLN A 98 -20.92 1.98 -4.21
CA GLN A 98 -20.64 0.65 -3.67
C GLN A 98 -21.28 0.45 -2.30
N ALA A 99 -21.34 1.48 -1.45
CA ALA A 99 -22.00 1.42 -0.14
C ALA A 99 -23.49 1.06 -0.27
N ALA A 100 -24.19 1.63 -1.26
CA ALA A 100 -25.59 1.30 -1.54
C ALA A 100 -25.80 -0.14 -2.05
N ARG A 101 -24.77 -0.78 -2.63
CA ARG A 101 -24.85 -2.19 -3.07
C ARG A 101 -24.61 -3.18 -1.93
N GLU A 102 -23.85 -2.78 -0.92
CA GLU A 102 -23.54 -3.63 0.25
C GLU A 102 -24.72 -3.64 1.24
N GLU A 103 -25.44 -2.52 1.41
CA GLU A 103 -26.71 -2.49 2.16
C GLU A 103 -27.83 -3.30 1.50
N LEU A 104 -27.85 -3.40 0.16
CA LEU A 104 -28.86 -4.16 -0.59
C LEU A 104 -28.68 -5.68 -0.51
N LEU A 105 -27.58 -6.15 0.08
CA LEU A 105 -27.26 -7.56 0.25
C LEU A 105 -27.58 -8.10 1.65
N GLU A 106 -28.20 -7.30 2.53
CA GLU A 106 -28.86 -7.81 3.73
C GLU A 106 -30.09 -8.62 3.31
N PRO A 107 -30.11 -9.96 3.42
CA PRO A 107 -31.32 -10.74 3.14
C PRO A 107 -32.37 -10.39 4.19
N GLY A 108 -33.27 -9.48 3.81
CA GLY A 108 -34.47 -9.16 4.57
C GLY A 108 -35.33 -10.41 4.74
N MET A 109 -35.56 -10.76 6.01
CA MET A 109 -36.65 -11.59 6.54
C MET A 109 -36.94 -12.91 5.79
N ALA A 110 -36.36 -14.00 6.29
CA ALA A 110 -37.01 -15.31 6.19
C ALA A 110 -38.22 -15.30 7.15
N ASP A 111 -39.38 -15.00 6.57
CA ASP A 111 -40.76 -15.33 6.96
C ASP A 111 -41.05 -15.54 8.46
N THR A 112 -41.65 -14.50 9.04
CA THR A 112 -42.62 -14.66 10.11
C THR A 112 -43.95 -15.22 9.56
N LEU A 113 -44.59 -16.08 10.35
CA LEU A 113 -46.03 -16.42 10.35
C LEU A 113 -46.48 -17.65 9.56
N ALA A 114 -46.35 -18.83 10.16
CA ALA A 114 -47.37 -19.87 10.04
C ALA A 114 -48.37 -19.72 11.21
N THR A 115 -49.41 -18.93 10.98
CA THR A 115 -50.61 -18.85 11.82
C THR A 115 -51.68 -19.77 11.24
N THR A 116 -52.08 -20.76 12.04
CA THR A 116 -53.43 -21.37 12.11
C THR A 116 -53.88 -22.33 11.00
N LEU A 117 -54.01 -23.62 11.37
CA LEU A 117 -55.31 -24.27 11.67
C LEU A 117 -55.10 -25.48 12.59
#